data_AF-A0A7U9L041-F1
#
_entry.id   AF-A0A7U9L041-F1
#
_cell.length_a   1.000
_cell.length_b   1.000
_cell.length_c   1.000
_cell.angle_alpha   90.00
_cell.angle_beta   90.00
_cell.angle_gamma   90.00
#
_symmetry.space_group_name_H-M   'P 1'
#
loop_
_entity.id
_entity.type
_entity.pdbx_description
1 polymer ?
#
loop_
_entity_poly.entity_id
_entity_poly.type
_entity_poly.pdbx_seq_one_letter_code
_entity_poly.pdbx_strand_id
1 'polypeptide(L)'
;MRKVLRIRDGVWNDAARSMETLWRDAATPTVAQRADAAVKLFTAKVVPLRQTREDIGYTQAQIERMEEQDREAADDALQRVMAGDLAALEAGPKPPPVDETEPEPEPAAA
;
A
#
# COMPACT_ATOMS: atom_id res chain seq x y z
N MET A 1 -29.21 6.19 10.18
CA MET A 1 -30.39 5.89 9.32
C MET A 1 -31.40 4.88 9.90
N ARG A 2 -31.15 4.18 11.02
CA ARG A 2 -32.06 3.13 11.54
C ARG A 2 -33.55 3.51 11.69
N LYS A 3 -33.85 4.77 12.02
CA LYS A 3 -35.23 5.27 12.18
C LYS A 3 -36.02 5.25 10.86
N VAL A 4 -35.33 5.38 9.72
CA VAL A 4 -35.96 5.33 8.39
C VAL A 4 -36.53 3.94 8.09
N LEU A 5 -35.80 2.87 8.46
CA LEU A 5 -36.29 1.50 8.31
C LEU A 5 -37.55 1.26 9.15
N ARG A 6 -37.63 1.84 10.35
CA ARG A 6 -38.83 1.77 11.20
C ARG A 6 -40.05 2.45 10.57
N ILE A 7 -39.82 3.55 9.86
CA ILE A 7 -40.88 4.31 9.18
C ILE A 7 -41.38 3.55 7.95
N ARG A 8 -40.48 2.92 7.17
CA ARG A 8 -40.83 2.13 5.97
C ARG A 8 -41.57 0.84 6.33
N ASP A 9 -41.04 0.08 7.28
CA ASP A 9 -41.45 -1.32 7.49
C ASP A 9 -42.46 -1.47 8.64
N GLY A 10 -42.70 -0.44 9.45
CA GLY A 10 -43.68 -0.49 10.54
C GLY A 10 -43.26 -1.30 11.77
N VAL A 11 -42.14 -2.04 11.69
CA VAL A 11 -41.60 -2.90 12.76
C VAL A 11 -40.17 -2.50 13.12
N TRP A 12 -39.75 -2.83 14.34
CA TRP A 12 -38.36 -2.66 14.75
C TRP A 12 -37.51 -3.80 14.18
N ASN A 13 -36.59 -3.47 13.28
CA ASN A 13 -35.60 -4.40 12.77
C ASN A 13 -34.40 -4.46 13.73
N ASP A 14 -34.14 -5.63 14.33
CA ASP A 14 -33.05 -5.79 15.30
C ASP A 14 -31.66 -5.72 14.63
N ALA A 15 -31.54 -6.18 13.38
CA ALA A 15 -30.32 -6.02 12.58
C ALA A 15 -30.00 -4.55 12.28
N ALA A 16 -30.98 -3.66 12.34
CA ALA A 16 -30.75 -2.22 12.19
C ALA A 16 -30.08 -1.58 13.41
N ARG A 17 -29.94 -2.31 14.53
CA ARG A 17 -29.22 -1.83 15.72
C ARG A 17 -27.71 -1.87 15.56
N SER A 18 -27.18 -2.75 14.70
CA SER A 18 -25.74 -2.81 14.38
C SER A 18 -25.32 -1.79 13.32
N MET A 19 -26.23 -0.95 12.83
CA MET A 19 -25.85 0.11 11.89
C MET A 19 -25.05 1.19 12.60
N GLU A 20 -23.83 1.37 12.13
CA GLU A 20 -22.93 2.43 12.58
C GLU A 20 -22.95 3.61 11.60
N THR A 21 -22.66 4.80 12.11
CA THR A 21 -22.47 5.99 11.28
C THR A 21 -21.01 6.39 11.37
N LEU A 22 -20.30 6.23 10.26
CA LEU A 22 -18.90 6.62 10.13
C LEU A 22 -18.84 8.04 9.59
N TRP A 23 -18.26 8.95 10.37
CA TRP A 23 -17.93 10.29 9.93
C TRP A 23 -16.52 10.28 9.37
N ARG A 24 -16.29 10.95 8.25
CA ARG A 24 -14.92 11.19 7.78
C ARG A 24 -14.23 12.18 8.70
N ASP A 25 -12.93 11.99 8.86
CA ASP A 25 -12.05 12.99 9.46
C ASP A 25 -12.07 14.27 8.61
N ALA A 26 -12.19 15.42 9.27
CA ALA A 26 -12.18 16.74 8.65
C ALA A 26 -10.76 17.31 8.48
N ALA A 27 -9.74 16.63 9.01
CA ALA A 27 -8.36 17.03 8.84
C ALA A 27 -7.95 17.03 7.35
N THR A 28 -7.15 18.02 6.97
CA THR A 28 -6.56 18.14 5.63
C THR A 28 -5.04 17.95 5.68
N PRO A 29 -4.54 16.77 6.06
CA PRO A 29 -3.10 16.53 6.14
C PRO A 29 -2.48 16.60 4.73
N THR A 30 -1.24 17.07 4.67
CA THR A 30 -0.47 17.02 3.43
C THR A 30 -0.16 15.57 3.04
N VAL A 31 0.19 15.35 1.78
CA VAL A 31 0.60 14.02 1.30
C VAL A 31 1.80 13.50 2.09
N ALA A 32 2.77 14.38 2.38
CA ALA A 32 3.95 14.03 3.17
C ALA A 32 3.60 13.62 4.61
N GLN A 33 2.67 14.32 5.25
CA GLN A 33 2.22 13.98 6.61
C GLN A 33 1.53 12.62 6.66
N ARG A 34 0.68 12.31 5.67
CA ARG A 34 0.03 10.99 5.60
C ARG A 34 1.04 9.87 5.37
N ALA A 35 1.99 10.06 4.45
CA ALA A 35 3.01 9.07 4.16
C ALA A 35 3.91 8.80 5.38
N ASP A 36 4.37 9.85 6.07
CA ASP A 36 5.17 9.72 7.28
C ASP A 36 4.42 8.99 8.41
N ALA A 37 3.15 9.35 8.65
CA ALA A 37 2.32 8.66 9.64
C ALA A 37 2.12 7.17 9.29
N ALA A 38 1.83 6.87 8.03
CA ALA A 38 1.66 5.53 7.50
C ALA A 38 2.93 4.66 7.69
N VAL A 39 4.10 5.19 7.34
CA VAL A 39 5.40 4.51 7.53
C VAL A 39 5.64 4.23 9.02
N LYS A 40 5.35 5.19 9.89
CA LYS A 40 5.52 5.02 11.34
C LYS A 40 4.61 3.93 11.90
N LEU A 41 3.33 3.91 11.52
CA LEU A 41 2.37 2.91 11.96
C LEU A 41 2.75 1.50 11.49
N PHE A 42 3.20 1.36 10.24
CA PHE A 42 3.66 0.08 9.70
C PHE A 42 4.97 -0.40 10.36
N THR A 43 5.93 0.50 10.54
CA THR A 43 7.22 0.20 11.17
C THR A 43 7.03 -0.22 12.62
N ALA A 44 6.12 0.44 13.35
CA ALA A 44 5.74 0.07 14.70
C ALA A 44 4.85 -1.19 14.79
N LYS A 45 4.54 -1.84 13.64
CA LYS A 45 3.68 -3.04 13.55
C LYS A 45 2.28 -2.85 14.14
N VAL A 46 1.78 -1.62 14.12
CA VAL A 46 0.43 -1.29 14.58
C VAL A 46 -0.61 -1.64 13.52
N VAL A 47 -0.26 -1.43 12.25
CA VAL A 47 -1.15 -1.70 11.10
C VAL A 47 -0.48 -2.65 10.09
N PRO A 48 -1.25 -3.52 9.42
CA PRO A 48 -0.76 -4.29 8.27
C PRO A 48 -0.46 -3.42 7.06
N LEU A 49 0.36 -3.92 6.13
CA LEU A 49 0.77 -3.20 4.92
C LEU A 49 -0.43 -2.77 4.04
N ARG A 50 -1.43 -3.65 3.90
CA ARG A 50 -2.65 -3.33 3.13
C ARG A 50 -3.39 -2.13 3.71
N GLN A 51 -3.59 -2.11 5.03
CA GLN A 51 -4.24 -0.99 5.72
C GLN A 51 -3.46 0.31 5.50
N THR A 52 -2.13 0.26 5.55
CA THR A 52 -1.28 1.43 5.27
C THR A 52 -1.52 2.01 3.89
N ARG A 53 -1.74 1.16 2.87
CA ARG A 53 -2.04 1.59 1.51
C ARG A 53 -3.44 2.20 1.39
N GLU A 54 -4.42 1.64 2.10
CA GLU A 54 -5.77 2.18 2.17
C GLU A 54 -5.80 3.56 2.86
N ASP A 55 -5.08 3.72 3.96
CA ASP A 55 -5.00 4.96 4.73
C ASP A 55 -4.35 6.11 3.94
N ILE A 56 -3.37 5.79 3.07
CA ILE A 56 -2.76 6.77 2.15
C ILE A 56 -3.74 7.18 1.04
N GLY A 57 -4.72 6.33 0.72
CA GLY A 57 -5.77 6.59 -0.26
C GLY A 57 -5.57 5.90 -1.61
N TYR A 58 -4.81 4.80 -1.68
CA TYR A 58 -4.72 4.00 -2.90
C TYR A 58 -6.05 3.33 -3.22
N THR A 59 -6.33 3.15 -4.52
CA THR A 59 -7.50 2.40 -4.96
C THR A 59 -7.29 0.91 -4.78
N GLN A 60 -8.37 0.14 -4.68
CA GLN A 60 -8.29 -1.32 -4.51
C GLN A 60 -7.50 -1.99 -5.65
N ALA A 61 -7.71 -1.56 -6.90
CA ALA A 61 -6.94 -2.08 -8.04
C ALA A 61 -5.44 -1.73 -7.98
N GLN A 62 -5.06 -0.58 -7.40
CA GLN A 62 -3.65 -0.23 -7.18
C GLN A 62 -3.04 -1.09 -6.08
N ILE A 63 -3.80 -1.35 -5.01
CA ILE A 63 -3.39 -2.19 -3.89
C ILE A 63 -3.15 -3.62 -4.36
N GLU A 64 -4.08 -4.20 -5.12
CA GLU A 64 -3.96 -5.55 -5.68
C GLU A 64 -2.71 -5.69 -6.55
N ARG A 65 -2.42 -4.71 -7.41
CA ARG A 65 -1.20 -4.69 -8.22
C ARG A 65 0.07 -4.65 -7.36
N MET A 66 0.09 -3.82 -6.32
CA MET A 66 1.25 -3.76 -5.43
C MET A 66 1.44 -5.07 -4.65
N GLU A 67 0.35 -5.71 -4.20
CA GLU A 67 0.40 -7.01 -3.52
C GLU A 67 0.84 -8.16 -4.44
N GLU A 68 0.56 -8.07 -5.74
CA GLU A 68 1.13 -8.98 -6.74
C GLU A 68 2.63 -8.76 -6.90
N GLN A 69 3.08 -7.51 -7.06
CA GLN A 69 4.50 -7.17 -7.14
C GLN A 69 5.27 -7.58 -5.87
N ASP A 70 4.69 -7.40 -4.68
CA ASP A 70 5.31 -7.83 -3.42
C ASP A 70 5.49 -9.36 -3.38
N ARG A 71 4.52 -10.12 -3.90
CA ARG A 71 4.59 -11.59 -3.97
C ARG A 71 5.66 -12.04 -4.96
N GLU A 72 5.67 -11.45 -6.15
CA GLU A 72 6.70 -11.72 -7.16
C GLU A 72 8.11 -11.41 -6.63
N ALA A 73 8.27 -10.29 -5.93
CA ALA A 73 9.54 -9.92 -5.31
C ALA A 73 9.96 -10.89 -4.18
N ALA A 74 9.00 -11.38 -3.38
CA ALA A 74 9.26 -12.38 -2.35
C ALA A 74 9.65 -13.73 -2.96
N ASP A 75 9.00 -14.15 -4.04
CA ASP A 75 9.30 -15.38 -4.77
C ASP A 75 10.69 -15.31 -5.42
N ASP A 76 11.04 -14.19 -6.07
CA ASP A 76 12.38 -13.95 -6.61
C ASP A 76 13.46 -13.98 -5.51
N ALA A 77 13.21 -13.30 -4.39
CA ALA A 77 14.14 -13.30 -3.27
C ALA A 77 14.35 -14.73 -2.72
N LEU A 78 13.27 -15.51 -2.57
CA LEU A 78 13.34 -16.90 -2.14
C LEU A 78 14.15 -17.75 -3.15
N GLN A 79 13.92 -17.58 -4.45
CA GLN A 79 14.65 -18.29 -5.49
C GLN A 79 16.15 -17.97 -5.44
N ARG A 80 16.53 -16.70 -5.22
CA ARG A 80 17.93 -16.28 -5.07
C ARG A 80 18.60 -16.90 -3.84
N VAL A 81 17.89 -16.94 -2.71
CA VAL A 81 18.37 -17.60 -1.50
C VAL A 81 18.59 -19.10 -1.73
N MET A 82 17.66 -19.78 -2.41
CA MET A 82 17.79 -21.19 -2.76
C MET A 82 18.95 -21.45 -3.73
N ALA A 83 19.29 -20.50 -4.60
CA ALA A 83 20.43 -20.56 -5.51
C ALA A 83 21.79 -20.29 -4.83
N GLY A 84 21.81 -20.10 -3.51
CA GLY A 84 23.03 -19.91 -2.71
C GLY A 84 23.44 -18.45 -2.51
N ASP A 85 22.65 -17.49 -2.99
CA ASP A 85 22.89 -16.06 -2.75
C ASP A 85 22.27 -15.63 -1.41
N LEU A 86 22.97 -15.94 -0.31
CA LEU A 86 22.56 -15.52 1.04
C LEU A 86 22.52 -14.00 1.21
N ALA A 87 23.19 -13.22 0.35
CA ALA A 87 23.13 -11.76 0.38
C ALA A 87 21.72 -11.23 0.03
N ALA A 88 20.88 -12.04 -0.62
CA ALA A 88 19.49 -11.72 -0.88
C ALA A 88 18.62 -11.61 0.39
N LEU A 89 19.09 -12.09 1.55
CA LEU A 89 18.42 -11.92 2.84
C LEU A 89 18.73 -10.56 3.50
N GLU A 90 19.87 -9.95 3.17
CA GLU A 90 20.35 -8.71 3.79
C GLU A 90 20.12 -7.48 2.91
N ALA A 91 20.21 -7.64 1.58
CA ALA A 91 19.99 -6.58 0.61
C ALA A 91 18.60 -6.73 -0.05
N GLY A 92 17.80 -5.67 0.04
CA GLY A 92 16.55 -5.55 -0.71
C GLY A 92 16.74 -5.74 -2.23
N PRO A 93 15.65 -5.81 -3.03
CA PRO A 93 15.70 -6.18 -4.44
C PRO A 93 16.79 -5.38 -5.17
N LYS A 94 17.79 -6.10 -5.68
CA LYS A 94 18.88 -5.49 -6.43
C LYS A 94 18.28 -4.85 -7.68
N PRO A 95 18.49 -3.55 -7.94
CA PRO A 95 18.00 -2.94 -9.17
C PRO A 95 18.54 -3.73 -10.36
N PRO A 96 17.75 -3.86 -11.44
CA PRO A 96 18.23 -4.47 -12.66
C PRO A 96 19.52 -3.75 -13.08
N PRO A 97 20.54 -4.48 -13.57
CA PRO A 97 21.75 -3.84 -14.06
C PRO A 97 21.36 -2.88 -15.17
N VAL A 98 21.56 -1.58 -14.93
CA VAL A 98 21.55 -0.58 -15.99
C VAL A 98 22.74 -0.88 -16.89
N ASP A 99 22.49 -1.23 -18.14
CA ASP A 99 23.54 -1.28 -19.16
C ASP A 99 24.06 0.15 -19.33
N GLU A 100 25.24 0.44 -18.80
CA GLU A 100 25.96 1.73 -18.92
C GLU A 100 26.50 1.97 -20.35
N THR A 101 25.89 1.36 -21.37
CA THR A 101 26.32 1.48 -22.77
C THR A 101 25.45 2.46 -23.55
N GLU A 102 25.28 3.67 -23.02
CA GLU A 102 24.93 4.83 -23.85
C GLU A 102 26.20 5.68 -24.03
N PRO A 103 26.73 5.81 -25.26
CA PRO A 103 27.87 6.69 -25.49
C PRO A 103 27.46 8.15 -25.23
N GLU A 104 28.21 8.85 -24.38
CA GLU A 104 28.07 10.29 -24.17
C GLU A 104 28.04 11.03 -25.53
N PRO A 105 27.13 12.01 -25.73
CA PRO A 105 27.17 12.83 -26.92
C PRO A 105 28.45 13.68 -26.89
N GLU A 106 29.31 13.49 -27.89
CA GLU A 106 30.53 14.29 -28.07
C GLU A 106 30.22 15.80 -28.00
N PRO A 107 31.02 16.60 -27.28
CA PRO A 107 30.80 18.03 -27.23
C PRO A 107 31.03 18.64 -28.62
N ALA A 108 30.01 19.32 -29.14
CA ALA A 108 30.09 20.08 -30.38
C ALA A 108 31.25 21.08 -30.30
N ALA A 109 32.31 20.84 -31.08
CA ALA A 109 33.41 21.76 -31.26
C ALA A 109 32.92 23.04 -31.96
N ALA A 110 33.34 24.18 -31.43
CA ALA A 110 33.06 25.54 -31.91
C ALA A 110 33.76 25.87 -33.23
#